data_AF-A0A1G7L929-F1
#
_entry.id   AF-A0A1G7L929-F1
#
_cell.length_a   1.000
_cell.length_b   1.000
_cell.length_c   1.000
_cell.angle_alpha   90.00
_cell.angle_beta   90.00
_cell.angle_gamma   90.00
#
_symmetry.space_group_name_H-M   'P 1'
#
loop_
_entity.id
_entity.type
_entity.pdbx_description
1 polymer ?
#
loop_
_entity_poly.entity_id
_entity_poly.type
_entity_poly.pdbx_seq_one_letter_code
_entity_poly.pdbx_strand_id
1 'polypeptide(L)'
;MKNKTISFKNSKGVLISGKLEVPANQHPIAYALFAHCFTCNKNLTPVRNISRALTLQGFGVIRFDFTGLGQSEGDFSDTNFSSNIQDLEDVANYMALELEAPKLIIGHSLGGAAAIYAARKISSVDAVATIGAPSSPQHVQHLFKNGLEEIEANGKAMVTIGGRPFAIAKQFIEDLSSKNMSAIVKSLRKPLLILHSPQDTTVGIKNAAEIYAEAMHPKSFVSLDGADHLLSHKEDSAYVGNLIAQWASRYIKKEDKKKLTTSKQVVVQIGNESLTTSILAAGHPLIADEPESVGGNNFGPAPYDLLLSSLGACTAMTLRLYANLKKWDLKEVIVHLTHGKDYIKDCMECDEKKSKIDHITKNIELIGDLDEAQKKRLLEIADKCPVHKTLHQSVVVTSSLIVS
;
A
#
# COMPACT_ATOMS: atom_id res chain seq x y z
N MET A 1 -8.15 3.57 -0.03
CA MET A 1 -7.57 2.22 -0.23
C MET A 1 -8.64 1.35 -0.86
N LYS A 2 -8.38 0.79 -2.04
CA LYS A 2 -9.33 -0.05 -2.77
C LYS A 2 -9.02 -1.50 -2.45
N ASN A 3 -10.03 -2.24 -2.01
CA ASN A 3 -9.91 -3.68 -1.74
C ASN A 3 -10.68 -4.44 -2.83
N LYS A 4 -9.98 -5.30 -3.57
CA LYS A 4 -10.58 -6.11 -4.64
C LYS A 4 -10.55 -7.59 -4.22
N THR A 5 -11.68 -8.28 -4.37
CA THR A 5 -11.69 -9.75 -4.27
C THR A 5 -11.08 -10.33 -5.54
N ILE A 6 -10.16 -11.28 -5.40
CA ILE A 6 -9.60 -12.06 -6.50
C ILE A 6 -10.04 -13.52 -6.37
N SER A 7 -10.23 -14.18 -7.50
CA SER A 7 -10.58 -15.59 -7.55
C SER A 7 -9.99 -16.21 -8.81
N PHE A 8 -9.27 -17.31 -8.69
CA PHE A 8 -8.67 -18.02 -9.82
C PHE A 8 -8.51 -19.51 -9.49
N LYS A 9 -8.35 -20.36 -10.51
CA LYS A 9 -8.09 -21.79 -10.29
C LYS A 9 -6.59 -22.03 -10.15
N ASN A 10 -6.19 -22.78 -9.13
CA ASN A 10 -4.81 -23.22 -8.96
C ASN A 10 -4.45 -24.34 -9.97
N SER A 11 -3.20 -24.80 -9.93
CA SER A 11 -2.68 -25.87 -10.81
C SER A 11 -3.44 -27.20 -10.72
N LYS A 12 -4.19 -27.42 -9.63
CA LYS A 12 -5.03 -28.59 -9.39
C LYS A 12 -6.50 -28.37 -9.76
N GLY A 13 -6.84 -27.22 -10.33
CA GLY A 13 -8.20 -26.86 -10.73
C GLY A 13 -9.11 -26.39 -9.59
N VAL A 14 -8.57 -26.19 -8.38
CA VAL A 14 -9.30 -25.72 -7.21
C VAL A 14 -9.39 -24.20 -7.21
N LEU A 15 -10.58 -23.64 -6.93
CA LEU A 15 -10.75 -22.20 -6.83
C LEU A 15 -10.08 -21.63 -5.56
N ILE A 16 -9.10 -20.76 -5.76
CA ILE A 16 -8.44 -19.99 -4.70
C ILE A 16 -9.08 -18.61 -4.60
N SER A 17 -9.43 -18.21 -3.39
CA SER A 17 -10.06 -16.92 -3.09
C SER A 17 -9.13 -16.00 -2.32
N GLY A 18 -8.89 -14.80 -2.83
CA GLY A 18 -8.02 -13.80 -2.22
C GLY A 18 -8.59 -12.39 -2.12
N LYS A 19 -7.82 -11.53 -1.48
CA LYS A 19 -8.03 -10.10 -1.33
C LYS A 19 -6.76 -9.37 -1.74
N LEU A 20 -6.90 -8.52 -2.74
CA LEU A 20 -5.90 -7.55 -3.16
C LEU A 20 -6.19 -6.22 -2.47
N GLU A 21 -5.20 -5.68 -1.77
CA GLU A 21 -5.22 -4.35 -1.19
C GLU A 21 -4.09 -3.53 -1.82
N VAL A 22 -4.41 -2.37 -2.39
CA VAL A 22 -3.42 -1.46 -3.00
C VAL A 22 -3.33 -0.15 -2.24
N PRO A 23 -2.17 0.55 -2.31
CA PRO A 23 -2.00 1.87 -1.70
C PRO A 23 -3.05 2.87 -2.20
N ALA A 24 -3.21 3.97 -1.46
CA ALA A 24 -4.21 4.99 -1.79
C ALA A 24 -4.04 5.52 -3.23
N ASN A 25 -2.82 5.73 -3.70
CA ASN A 25 -2.52 6.21 -5.05
C ASN A 25 -2.62 5.13 -6.16
N GLN A 26 -3.10 3.91 -5.85
CA GLN A 26 -3.20 2.77 -6.77
C GLN A 26 -1.89 2.34 -7.45
N HIS A 27 -0.75 2.83 -6.98
CA HIS A 27 0.56 2.54 -7.55
C HIS A 27 1.47 1.91 -6.50
N PRO A 28 1.38 0.58 -6.32
CA PRO A 28 2.34 -0.19 -5.54
C PRO A 28 3.79 0.10 -5.96
N ILE A 29 4.68 0.26 -4.99
CA ILE A 29 6.13 0.25 -5.22
C ILE A 29 6.65 -1.17 -5.46
N ALA A 30 5.90 -2.16 -4.97
CA ALA A 30 6.08 -3.58 -5.15
C ALA A 30 4.88 -4.32 -4.57
N TYR A 31 4.69 -5.57 -4.99
CA TYR A 31 3.67 -6.44 -4.42
C TYR A 31 4.24 -7.41 -3.38
N ALA A 32 3.46 -7.64 -2.33
CA ALA A 32 3.71 -8.60 -1.26
C ALA A 32 2.66 -9.73 -1.30
N LEU A 33 3.12 -10.97 -1.27
CA LEU A 33 2.29 -12.15 -1.07
C LEU A 33 2.31 -12.52 0.42
N PHE A 34 1.16 -12.50 1.07
CA PHE A 34 1.06 -12.78 2.51
C PHE A 34 0.32 -14.10 2.78
N ALA A 35 1.11 -15.11 3.13
CA ALA A 35 0.72 -16.43 3.63
C ALA A 35 0.32 -16.35 5.11
N HIS A 36 -0.98 -16.23 5.41
CA HIS A 36 -1.44 -16.20 6.80
C HIS A 36 -1.35 -17.58 7.49
N CYS A 37 -1.60 -17.64 8.80
CA CYS A 37 -1.67 -18.88 9.58
C CYS A 37 -2.74 -19.86 9.04
N PHE A 38 -2.46 -21.17 9.03
CA PHE A 38 -3.39 -22.18 8.50
C PHE A 38 -4.67 -22.35 9.33
N THR A 39 -4.68 -21.95 10.61
CA THR A 39 -5.91 -21.90 11.43
C THR A 39 -6.68 -20.58 11.31
N CYS A 40 -6.24 -19.72 10.41
CA CYS A 40 -6.78 -18.39 10.20
C CYS A 40 -7.43 -18.31 8.83
N ASN A 41 -8.10 -17.19 8.60
CA ASN A 41 -8.59 -16.84 7.28
C ASN A 41 -8.05 -15.46 6.91
N LYS A 42 -8.12 -15.13 5.63
CA LYS A 42 -7.72 -13.83 5.09
C LYS A 42 -8.51 -12.65 5.67
N ASN A 43 -9.54 -12.85 6.49
CA ASN A 43 -10.30 -11.76 7.11
C ASN A 43 -9.89 -11.50 8.57
N LEU A 44 -8.96 -12.27 9.12
CA LEU A 44 -8.51 -12.12 10.50
C LEU A 44 -7.90 -10.73 10.75
N THR A 45 -8.32 -10.09 11.84
CA THR A 45 -7.95 -8.70 12.20
C THR A 45 -6.43 -8.43 12.14
N PRO A 46 -5.55 -9.26 12.71
CA PRO A 46 -4.11 -9.02 12.68
C PRO A 46 -3.54 -9.05 11.26
N VAL A 47 -4.02 -9.99 10.43
CA VAL A 47 -3.63 -10.11 9.02
C VAL A 47 -4.06 -8.86 8.24
N ARG A 48 -5.25 -8.32 8.51
CA ARG A 48 -5.73 -7.05 7.91
C ARG A 48 -4.90 -5.86 8.37
N ASN A 49 -4.53 -5.80 9.66
CA ASN A 49 -3.73 -4.71 10.21
C ASN A 49 -2.32 -4.68 9.58
N ILE A 50 -1.68 -5.84 9.45
CA ILE A 50 -0.38 -5.98 8.79
C ILE A 50 -0.47 -5.53 7.32
N SER A 51 -1.46 -6.02 6.57
CA SER A 51 -1.68 -5.57 5.18
C SER A 51 -1.92 -4.08 5.07
N ARG A 52 -2.71 -3.50 5.97
CA ARG A 52 -2.96 -2.05 5.99
C ARG A 52 -1.69 -1.25 6.27
N ALA A 53 -0.84 -1.72 7.18
CA ALA A 53 0.42 -1.05 7.46
C ALA A 53 1.36 -1.09 6.24
N LEU A 54 1.42 -2.22 5.53
CA LEU A 54 2.17 -2.35 4.27
C LEU A 54 1.65 -1.43 3.17
N THR A 55 0.33 -1.36 2.97
CA THR A 55 -0.27 -0.50 1.93
C THR A 55 -0.09 0.98 2.20
N LEU A 56 -0.09 1.40 3.47
CA LEU A 56 0.26 2.77 3.87
C LEU A 56 1.72 3.13 3.53
N GLN A 57 2.61 2.14 3.43
CA GLN A 57 4.01 2.30 3.02
C GLN A 57 4.21 2.08 1.50
N GLY A 58 3.12 1.96 0.74
CA GLY A 58 3.17 1.87 -0.72
C GLY A 58 3.24 0.45 -1.28
N PHE A 59 3.13 -0.61 -0.48
CA PHE A 59 3.05 -1.98 -1.02
C PHE A 59 1.65 -2.34 -1.49
N GLY A 60 1.54 -3.06 -2.60
CA GLY A 60 0.34 -3.83 -2.92
C GLY A 60 0.40 -5.16 -2.15
N VAL A 61 -0.68 -5.59 -1.51
CA VAL A 61 -0.68 -6.83 -0.71
C VAL A 61 -1.76 -7.77 -1.18
N ILE A 62 -1.37 -9.01 -1.50
CA ILE A 62 -2.31 -10.10 -1.72
C ILE A 62 -2.31 -11.03 -0.53
N ARG A 63 -3.51 -11.24 0.00
CA ARG A 63 -3.82 -12.26 0.99
C ARG A 63 -4.79 -13.25 0.38
N PHE A 64 -4.61 -14.53 0.63
CA PHE A 64 -5.48 -15.55 0.08
C PHE A 64 -5.73 -16.62 1.13
N ASP A 65 -6.87 -17.30 1.01
CA ASP A 65 -7.10 -18.51 1.78
C ASP A 65 -6.47 -19.69 1.03
N PHE A 66 -5.69 -20.54 1.70
CA PHE A 66 -5.17 -21.76 1.09
C PHE A 66 -6.30 -22.71 0.69
N THR A 67 -6.00 -23.70 -0.17
CA THR A 67 -6.95 -24.76 -0.53
C THR A 67 -7.62 -25.34 0.72
N GLY A 68 -8.96 -25.42 0.70
CA GLY A 68 -9.75 -25.95 1.81
C GLY A 68 -9.92 -25.03 3.02
N LEU A 69 -9.44 -23.79 2.96
CA LEU A 69 -9.62 -22.79 4.00
C LEU A 69 -10.52 -21.64 3.55
N GLY A 70 -11.26 -21.07 4.51
CA GLY A 70 -12.00 -19.82 4.32
C GLY A 70 -12.98 -19.88 3.15
N GLN A 71 -12.70 -19.13 2.09
CA GLN A 71 -13.53 -19.08 0.87
C GLN A 71 -12.88 -19.76 -0.34
N SER A 72 -11.73 -20.42 -0.16
CA SER A 72 -11.14 -21.26 -1.20
C SER A 72 -11.83 -22.63 -1.20
N GLU A 73 -12.01 -23.20 -2.37
CA GLU A 73 -12.63 -24.52 -2.55
C GLU A 73 -11.74 -25.66 -2.00
N GLY A 74 -12.31 -26.86 -1.95
CA GLY A 74 -11.66 -28.08 -1.48
C GLY A 74 -11.88 -28.36 0.01
N ASP A 75 -11.30 -29.44 0.49
CA ASP A 75 -11.20 -29.77 1.91
C ASP A 75 -9.74 -29.69 2.33
N PHE A 76 -9.45 -28.98 3.42
CA PHE A 76 -8.08 -28.87 3.92
C PHE A 76 -7.54 -30.24 4.35
N SER A 77 -8.38 -31.16 4.82
CA SER A 77 -7.92 -32.51 5.19
C SER A 77 -7.32 -33.26 4.01
N ASP A 78 -7.73 -32.92 2.80
CA ASP A 78 -7.23 -33.54 1.57
C ASP A 78 -5.93 -32.87 1.07
N THR A 79 -5.48 -31.83 1.76
CA THR A 79 -4.23 -31.10 1.46
C THR A 79 -3.05 -31.64 2.27
N ASN A 80 -1.85 -31.25 1.83
CA ASN A 80 -0.59 -31.47 2.53
C ASN A 80 0.30 -30.21 2.45
N PHE A 81 1.40 -30.19 3.21
CA PHE A 81 2.27 -29.02 3.30
C PHE A 81 2.86 -28.61 1.95
N SER A 82 3.24 -29.58 1.11
CA SER A 82 3.71 -29.39 -0.26
C SER A 82 2.66 -28.74 -1.15
N SER A 83 1.39 -29.12 -1.01
CA SER A 83 0.30 -28.50 -1.75
C SER A 83 0.04 -27.05 -1.32
N ASN A 84 0.26 -26.71 -0.04
CA ASN A 84 0.18 -25.32 0.39
C ASN A 84 1.36 -24.48 -0.14
N ILE A 85 2.55 -25.07 -0.25
CA ILE A 85 3.67 -24.43 -0.96
C ILE A 85 3.30 -24.20 -2.43
N GLN A 86 2.66 -25.18 -3.08
CA GLN A 86 2.18 -25.05 -4.45
C GLN A 86 1.12 -23.94 -4.61
N ASP A 87 0.19 -23.80 -3.65
CA ASP A 87 -0.77 -22.69 -3.67
C ASP A 87 -0.06 -21.32 -3.66
N LEU A 88 1.04 -21.17 -2.91
CA LEU A 88 1.83 -19.92 -2.93
C LEU A 88 2.48 -19.66 -4.30
N GLU A 89 3.00 -20.70 -4.94
CA GLU A 89 3.54 -20.62 -6.30
C GLU A 89 2.44 -20.24 -7.31
N ASP A 90 1.25 -20.84 -7.18
CA ASP A 90 0.11 -20.58 -8.07
C ASP A 90 -0.42 -19.15 -7.90
N VAL A 91 -0.49 -18.63 -6.67
CA VAL A 91 -0.82 -17.21 -6.42
C VAL A 91 0.25 -16.30 -6.98
N ALA A 92 1.54 -16.61 -6.81
CA ALA A 92 2.63 -15.81 -7.37
C ALA A 92 2.60 -15.78 -8.91
N ASN A 93 2.25 -16.91 -9.55
CA ASN A 93 2.07 -17.00 -10.99
C ASN A 93 0.86 -16.19 -11.47
N TYR A 94 -0.28 -16.29 -10.76
CA TYR A 94 -1.44 -15.44 -11.03
C TYR A 94 -1.08 -13.95 -10.94
N MET A 95 -0.33 -13.55 -9.91
CA MET A 95 0.15 -12.18 -9.74
C MET A 95 1.05 -11.73 -10.91
N ALA A 96 1.94 -12.60 -11.38
CA ALA A 96 2.82 -12.29 -12.51
C ALA A 96 2.05 -12.09 -13.83
N LEU A 97 0.91 -12.75 -14.00
CA LEU A 97 0.08 -12.68 -15.22
C LEU A 97 -0.89 -11.49 -15.20
N GLU A 98 -1.56 -11.25 -14.07
CA GLU A 98 -2.67 -10.28 -13.99
C GLU A 98 -2.26 -8.94 -13.34
N LEU A 99 -1.11 -8.90 -12.66
CA LEU A 99 -0.62 -7.76 -11.88
C LEU A 99 0.90 -7.61 -12.10
N GLU A 100 1.67 -7.52 -11.01
CA GLU A 100 3.12 -7.69 -11.03
C GLU A 100 3.50 -8.84 -10.09
N ALA A 101 4.57 -9.57 -10.44
CA ALA A 101 5.06 -10.67 -9.63
C ALA A 101 5.49 -10.21 -8.22
N PRO A 102 5.22 -10.99 -7.16
CA PRO A 102 5.53 -10.57 -5.80
C PRO A 102 7.03 -10.44 -5.59
N LYS A 103 7.44 -9.33 -4.98
CA LYS A 103 8.83 -9.04 -4.55
C LYS A 103 9.06 -9.34 -3.08
N LEU A 104 7.99 -9.32 -2.29
CA LEU A 104 8.01 -9.68 -0.87
C LEU A 104 7.12 -10.89 -0.65
N ILE A 105 7.58 -11.85 0.15
CA ILE A 105 6.70 -12.88 0.70
C ILE A 105 6.73 -12.79 2.23
N ILE A 106 5.55 -12.80 2.82
CA ILE A 106 5.34 -12.73 4.27
C ILE A 106 4.62 -13.99 4.68
N GLY A 107 5.04 -14.62 5.78
CA GLY A 107 4.36 -15.78 6.30
C GLY A 107 4.21 -15.75 7.81
N HIS A 108 3.04 -16.15 8.32
CA HIS A 108 2.75 -16.22 9.75
C HIS A 108 2.51 -17.65 10.21
N SER A 109 3.07 -18.03 11.37
CA SER A 109 2.99 -19.37 11.93
C SER A 109 3.48 -20.41 10.91
N LEU A 110 2.72 -21.48 10.65
CA LEU A 110 3.01 -22.45 9.60
C LEU A 110 3.07 -21.83 8.18
N GLY A 111 2.35 -20.74 7.93
CA GLY A 111 2.49 -19.96 6.69
C GLY A 111 3.88 -19.34 6.56
N GLY A 112 4.58 -19.06 7.67
CA GLY A 112 5.98 -18.64 7.70
C GLY A 112 6.93 -19.72 7.21
N ALA A 113 6.74 -20.96 7.66
CA ALA A 113 7.48 -22.10 7.14
C ALA A 113 7.21 -22.27 5.63
N ALA A 114 5.95 -22.29 5.21
CA ALA A 114 5.57 -22.40 3.81
C ALA A 114 6.17 -21.27 2.95
N ALA A 115 6.18 -20.03 3.45
CA ALA A 115 6.77 -18.87 2.78
C ALA A 115 8.27 -19.05 2.55
N ILE A 116 9.02 -19.59 3.51
CA ILE A 116 10.46 -19.89 3.33
C ILE A 116 10.68 -20.91 2.19
N TYR A 117 9.89 -21.99 2.16
CA TYR A 117 9.97 -22.99 1.07
C TYR A 117 9.59 -22.39 -0.29
N ALA A 118 8.47 -21.67 -0.35
CA ALA A 118 7.96 -21.06 -1.58
C ALA A 118 8.93 -20.00 -2.12
N ALA A 119 9.55 -19.21 -1.24
CA ALA A 119 10.51 -18.19 -1.63
C ALA A 119 11.69 -18.73 -2.43
N ARG A 120 12.11 -19.99 -2.22
CA ARG A 120 13.18 -20.61 -3.02
C ARG A 120 12.74 -20.90 -4.46
N LYS A 121 11.46 -21.19 -4.67
CA LYS A 121 10.89 -21.54 -5.98
C LYS A 121 10.37 -20.33 -6.75
N ILE A 122 9.89 -19.32 -6.04
CA ILE A 122 9.40 -18.07 -6.64
C ILE A 122 10.57 -17.12 -6.88
N SER A 123 11.10 -17.11 -8.11
CA SER A 123 12.28 -16.33 -8.48
C SER A 123 12.10 -14.82 -8.34
N SER A 124 10.87 -14.30 -8.48
CA SER A 124 10.57 -12.87 -8.38
C SER A 124 10.71 -12.29 -6.97
N VAL A 125 10.67 -13.13 -5.93
CA VAL A 125 10.74 -12.69 -4.53
C VAL A 125 12.16 -12.23 -4.21
N ASP A 126 12.30 -10.99 -3.78
CA ASP A 126 13.57 -10.38 -3.40
C ASP A 126 13.79 -10.40 -1.87
N ALA A 127 12.74 -10.55 -1.06
CA ALA A 127 12.82 -10.58 0.40
C ALA A 127 11.76 -11.46 1.05
N VAL A 128 12.08 -12.04 2.22
CA VAL A 128 11.21 -12.94 2.99
C VAL A 128 11.06 -12.42 4.42
N ALA A 129 9.83 -12.36 4.91
CA ALA A 129 9.54 -12.06 6.32
C ALA A 129 8.69 -13.17 6.95
N THR A 130 9.08 -13.61 8.16
CA THR A 130 8.31 -14.60 8.93
C THR A 130 7.88 -14.05 10.27
N ILE A 131 6.68 -14.44 10.71
CA ILE A 131 6.11 -14.05 12.00
C ILE A 131 5.78 -15.34 12.75
N GLY A 132 6.38 -15.60 13.91
CA GLY A 132 6.02 -16.75 14.74
C GLY A 132 6.24 -18.11 14.05
N ALA A 133 7.21 -18.22 13.14
CA ALA A 133 7.35 -19.41 12.28
C ALA A 133 8.06 -20.59 13.00
N PRO A 134 7.59 -21.83 12.79
CA PRO A 134 8.28 -23.01 13.31
C PRO A 134 9.53 -23.33 12.46
N SER A 135 10.59 -23.80 13.12
CA SER A 135 11.88 -24.13 12.52
C SER A 135 11.97 -25.55 11.98
N SER A 136 11.11 -26.46 12.45
CA SER A 136 11.17 -27.87 12.06
C SER A 136 9.80 -28.56 12.16
N PRO A 137 9.62 -29.69 11.45
CA PRO A 137 8.44 -30.53 11.59
C PRO A 137 8.21 -31.03 13.02
N GLN A 138 9.27 -31.34 13.77
CA GLN A 138 9.18 -31.81 15.16
C GLN A 138 8.58 -30.74 16.08
N HIS A 139 8.92 -29.47 15.87
CA HIS A 139 8.32 -28.36 16.61
C HIS A 139 6.83 -28.18 16.27
N VAL A 140 6.45 -28.48 15.03
CA VAL A 140 5.04 -28.46 14.61
C VAL A 140 4.27 -29.65 15.18
N GLN A 141 4.88 -30.84 15.26
CA GLN A 141 4.25 -32.01 15.89
C GLN A 141 3.82 -31.74 17.34
N HIS A 142 4.53 -30.86 18.06
CA HIS A 142 4.10 -30.46 19.40
C HIS A 142 2.72 -29.79 19.40
N LEU A 143 2.41 -29.00 18.37
CA LEU A 143 1.10 -28.35 18.18
C LEU A 143 -0.03 -29.36 18.02
N PHE A 144 0.29 -30.61 17.65
CA PHE A 144 -0.67 -31.66 17.36
C PHE A 144 -0.73 -32.75 18.44
N LYS A 145 0.03 -32.64 19.54
CA LYS A 145 0.19 -33.73 20.54
C LYS A 145 -1.12 -34.37 20.99
N ASN A 146 -2.18 -33.57 21.18
CA ASN A 146 -3.47 -34.08 21.65
C ASN A 146 -4.28 -34.84 20.58
N GLY A 147 -3.85 -34.82 19.31
CA GLY A 147 -4.50 -35.51 18.20
C GLY A 147 -3.61 -36.53 17.49
N LEU A 148 -2.33 -36.68 17.85
CA LEU A 148 -1.41 -37.60 17.14
C LEU A 148 -1.88 -39.06 17.18
N GLU A 149 -2.34 -39.55 18.34
CA GLU A 149 -2.87 -40.91 18.48
C GLU A 149 -4.11 -41.12 17.61
N GLU A 150 -5.00 -40.14 17.54
CA GLU A 150 -6.19 -40.18 16.68
C GLU A 150 -5.82 -40.11 15.20
N ILE A 151 -4.82 -39.30 14.82
CA ILE A 151 -4.31 -39.23 13.44
C ILE A 151 -3.69 -40.56 13.03
N GLU A 152 -2.95 -41.22 13.92
CA GLU A 152 -2.35 -42.53 13.66
C GLU A 152 -3.42 -43.62 13.49
N ALA A 153 -4.47 -43.60 14.32
CA ALA A 153 -5.54 -44.59 14.29
C ALA A 153 -6.54 -44.39 13.13
N ASN A 154 -6.97 -43.15 12.90
CA ASN A 154 -8.08 -42.82 11.99
C ASN A 154 -7.64 -42.11 10.71
N GLY A 155 -6.35 -41.80 10.57
CA GLY A 155 -5.78 -41.08 9.42
C GLY A 155 -6.02 -39.56 9.44
N LYS A 156 -6.84 -39.04 10.37
CA LYS A 156 -7.13 -37.61 10.57
C LYS A 156 -7.59 -37.33 12.00
N ALA A 157 -7.38 -36.10 12.49
CA ALA A 157 -7.94 -35.63 13.76
C ALA A 157 -8.21 -34.12 13.75
N MET A 158 -9.00 -33.67 14.72
CA MET A 158 -9.21 -32.27 15.02
C MET A 158 -8.18 -31.80 16.07
N VAL A 159 -7.31 -30.88 15.69
CA VAL A 159 -6.30 -30.26 16.58
C VAL A 159 -6.67 -28.81 16.89
N THR A 160 -6.18 -28.27 18.00
CA THR A 160 -6.41 -26.86 18.36
C THR A 160 -5.10 -26.09 18.31
N ILE A 161 -5.00 -25.07 17.45
CA ILE A 161 -3.82 -24.21 17.33
C ILE A 161 -4.23 -22.76 17.57
N GLY A 162 -3.60 -22.09 18.55
CA GLY A 162 -3.96 -20.72 18.92
C GLY A 162 -5.41 -20.57 19.36
N GLY A 163 -5.97 -21.61 20.00
CA GLY A 163 -7.36 -21.63 20.48
C GLY A 163 -8.42 -21.90 19.39
N ARG A 164 -8.02 -22.33 18.18
CA ARG A 164 -8.94 -22.60 17.06
C ARG A 164 -8.88 -24.07 16.62
N PRO A 165 -10.03 -24.75 16.46
CA PRO A 165 -10.08 -26.13 15.98
C PRO A 165 -9.73 -26.21 14.49
N PHE A 166 -9.04 -27.28 14.11
CA PHE A 166 -8.48 -27.45 12.78
C PHE A 166 -8.34 -28.94 12.42
N ALA A 167 -8.89 -29.36 11.28
CA ALA A 167 -8.77 -30.75 10.81
C ALA A 167 -7.42 -30.97 10.14
N ILE A 168 -6.70 -32.01 10.54
CA ILE A 168 -5.41 -32.37 9.95
C ILE A 168 -5.36 -33.87 9.64
N ALA A 169 -4.89 -34.20 8.43
CA ALA A 169 -4.69 -35.57 8.00
C ALA A 169 -3.25 -36.03 8.22
N LYS A 170 -3.05 -37.34 8.37
CA LYS A 170 -1.74 -37.98 8.57
C LYS A 170 -0.74 -37.61 7.48
N GLN A 171 -1.21 -37.57 6.22
CA GLN A 171 -0.40 -37.18 5.07
C GLN A 171 0.27 -35.81 5.22
N PHE A 172 -0.39 -34.86 5.91
CA PHE A 172 0.18 -33.52 6.12
C PHE A 172 1.39 -33.60 7.04
N ILE A 173 1.29 -34.39 8.12
CA ILE A 173 2.37 -34.56 9.09
C ILE A 173 3.55 -35.31 8.47
N GLU A 174 3.28 -36.37 7.71
CA GLU A 174 4.30 -37.15 7.00
C GLU A 174 5.03 -36.30 5.97
N ASP A 175 4.29 -35.57 5.12
CA ASP A 175 4.87 -34.68 4.12
C ASP A 175 5.69 -33.55 4.77
N LEU A 176 5.16 -32.91 5.83
CA LEU A 176 5.91 -31.91 6.59
C LEU A 176 7.19 -32.51 7.18
N SER A 177 7.12 -33.69 7.79
CA SER A 177 8.26 -34.39 8.42
C SER A 177 9.35 -34.77 7.42
N SER A 178 9.01 -34.97 6.15
CA SER A 178 9.98 -35.21 5.08
C SER A 178 10.79 -33.96 4.70
N LYS A 179 10.35 -32.76 5.09
CA LYS A 179 11.00 -31.51 4.71
C LYS A 179 12.14 -31.13 5.65
N ASN A 180 13.26 -30.71 5.05
CA ASN A 180 14.42 -30.23 5.80
C ASN A 180 14.49 -28.69 5.77
N MET A 181 13.99 -28.03 6.81
CA MET A 181 13.95 -26.56 6.89
C MET A 181 15.35 -25.95 6.96
N SER A 182 16.25 -26.54 7.75
CA SER A 182 17.65 -26.10 7.87
C SER A 182 18.33 -26.01 6.51
N ALA A 183 18.20 -27.05 5.67
CA ALA A 183 18.76 -27.07 4.33
C ALA A 183 18.18 -25.95 3.44
N ILE A 184 16.86 -25.71 3.52
CA ILE A 184 16.22 -24.64 2.75
C ILE A 184 16.69 -23.27 3.21
N VAL A 185 16.66 -22.99 4.51
CA VAL A 185 17.08 -21.72 5.10
C VAL A 185 18.53 -21.38 4.75
N LYS A 186 19.46 -22.36 4.85
CA LYS A 186 20.87 -22.20 4.44
C LYS A 186 21.02 -21.84 2.95
N SER A 187 20.16 -22.41 2.11
CA SER A 187 20.19 -22.24 0.65
C SER A 187 19.32 -21.09 0.13
N LEU A 188 18.59 -20.38 1.00
CA LEU A 188 17.53 -19.45 0.60
C LEU A 188 18.08 -18.30 -0.27
N ARG A 189 19.29 -17.81 0.03
CA ARG A 189 20.00 -16.74 -0.70
C ARG A 189 19.16 -15.46 -0.91
N LYS A 190 18.21 -15.20 -0.02
CA LYS A 190 17.37 -13.99 0.00
C LYS A 190 17.40 -13.37 1.41
N PRO A 191 17.33 -12.04 1.51
CA PRO A 191 17.09 -11.35 2.77
C PRO A 191 15.97 -12.00 3.58
N LEU A 192 16.25 -12.30 4.85
CA LEU A 192 15.29 -12.93 5.76
C LEU A 192 15.09 -12.10 7.03
N LEU A 193 13.86 -11.66 7.27
CA LEU A 193 13.42 -11.05 8.52
C LEU A 193 12.61 -12.06 9.34
N ILE A 194 13.02 -12.28 10.59
CA ILE A 194 12.35 -13.17 11.52
C ILE A 194 11.77 -12.32 12.64
N LEU A 195 10.44 -12.29 12.77
CA LEU A 195 9.75 -11.62 13.87
C LEU A 195 9.11 -12.66 14.78
N HIS A 196 9.35 -12.59 16.08
CA HIS A 196 8.87 -13.63 16.98
C HIS A 196 8.75 -13.12 18.42
N SER A 197 7.68 -13.50 19.11
CA SER A 197 7.46 -13.12 20.51
C SER A 197 8.21 -14.06 21.47
N PRO A 198 8.93 -13.53 22.48
CA PRO A 198 9.49 -14.35 23.54
C PRO A 198 8.43 -14.99 24.44
N GLN A 199 7.20 -14.48 24.46
CA GLN A 199 6.05 -15.01 25.20
C GLN A 199 5.13 -15.90 24.33
N ASP A 200 5.53 -16.26 23.11
CA ASP A 200 4.77 -17.15 22.25
C ASP A 200 4.66 -18.56 22.88
N THR A 201 3.46 -18.92 23.34
CA THR A 201 3.17 -20.23 23.94
C THR A 201 2.76 -21.28 22.92
N THR A 202 2.56 -20.91 21.65
CA THR A 202 2.20 -21.84 20.57
C THR A 202 3.46 -22.30 19.86
N VAL A 203 4.23 -21.38 19.29
CA VAL A 203 5.52 -21.66 18.65
C VAL A 203 6.59 -20.95 19.47
N GLY A 204 7.27 -21.67 20.36
CA GLY A 204 8.25 -21.06 21.26
C GLY A 204 9.40 -20.36 20.51
N ILE A 205 9.93 -19.30 21.12
CA ILE A 205 10.97 -18.41 20.55
C ILE A 205 12.25 -19.12 20.08
N LYS A 206 12.53 -20.32 20.59
CA LYS A 206 13.66 -21.16 20.14
C LYS A 206 13.61 -21.43 18.64
N ASN A 207 12.42 -21.52 18.04
CA ASN A 207 12.26 -21.69 16.59
C ASN A 207 12.89 -20.52 15.82
N ALA A 208 12.67 -19.27 16.26
CA ALA A 208 13.29 -18.11 15.63
C ALA A 208 14.82 -18.15 15.75
N ALA A 209 15.35 -18.57 16.91
CA ALA A 209 16.78 -18.69 17.13
C ALA A 209 17.40 -19.73 16.18
N GLU A 210 16.74 -20.88 15.99
CA GLU A 210 17.19 -21.94 15.06
C GLU A 210 17.17 -21.47 13.61
N ILE A 211 16.06 -20.86 13.15
CA ILE A 211 15.97 -20.30 11.79
C ILE A 211 17.07 -19.23 11.60
N TYR A 212 17.27 -18.35 12.59
CA TYR A 212 18.28 -17.29 12.50
C TYR A 212 19.70 -17.86 12.46
N ALA A 213 20.02 -18.87 13.26
CA ALA A 213 21.34 -19.51 13.30
C ALA A 213 21.68 -20.14 11.94
N GLU A 214 20.70 -20.81 11.32
CA GLU A 214 20.85 -21.51 10.05
C GLU A 214 20.84 -20.59 8.82
N ALA A 215 20.22 -19.41 8.92
CA ALA A 215 20.13 -18.46 7.82
C ALA A 215 21.49 -17.85 7.46
N MET A 216 21.67 -17.56 6.17
CA MET A 216 22.80 -16.76 5.69
C MET A 216 22.45 -15.27 5.69
N HIS A 217 23.46 -14.39 5.73
CA HIS A 217 23.23 -12.95 5.59
C HIS A 217 22.77 -12.58 4.16
N PRO A 218 21.95 -11.52 4.01
CA PRO A 218 21.42 -10.65 5.08
C PRO A 218 20.25 -11.28 5.84
N LYS A 219 20.33 -11.29 7.17
CA LYS A 219 19.31 -11.83 8.07
C LYS A 219 19.09 -10.88 9.24
N SER A 220 17.84 -10.78 9.70
CA SER A 220 17.43 -9.88 10.78
C SER A 220 16.47 -10.62 11.71
N PHE A 221 16.55 -10.32 12.99
CA PHE A 221 15.63 -10.81 14.01
C PHE A 221 15.04 -9.64 14.78
N VAL A 222 13.73 -9.69 15.03
CA VAL A 222 13.01 -8.71 15.85
C VAL A 222 12.17 -9.46 16.87
N SER A 223 12.40 -9.14 18.15
CA SER A 223 11.58 -9.62 19.25
C SER A 223 10.26 -8.87 19.29
N LEU A 224 9.15 -9.58 19.43
CA LEU A 224 7.81 -9.02 19.60
C LEU A 224 7.37 -9.13 21.06
N ASP A 225 8.04 -8.39 21.94
CA ASP A 225 7.78 -8.45 23.39
C ASP A 225 6.33 -8.11 23.73
N GLY A 226 5.71 -8.91 24.59
CA GLY A 226 4.32 -8.74 25.02
C GLY A 226 3.26 -9.24 24.04
N ALA A 227 3.62 -9.54 22.80
CA ALA A 227 2.68 -10.02 21.79
C ALA A 227 2.36 -11.51 21.97
N ASP A 228 1.12 -11.92 21.71
CA ASP A 228 0.75 -13.34 21.61
C ASP A 228 1.04 -13.92 20.22
N HIS A 229 0.87 -15.24 20.05
CA HIS A 229 1.14 -15.92 18.78
C HIS A 229 0.33 -15.36 17.60
N LEU A 230 -0.90 -14.91 17.86
CA LEU A 230 -1.83 -14.45 16.82
C LEU A 230 -1.77 -12.93 16.58
N LEU A 231 -0.94 -12.21 17.33
CA LEU A 231 -0.88 -10.75 17.36
C LEU A 231 -2.26 -10.14 17.61
N SER A 232 -2.97 -10.63 18.63
CA SER A 232 -4.36 -10.26 18.93
C SER A 232 -4.53 -8.76 19.20
N HIS A 233 -3.51 -8.09 19.73
CA HIS A 233 -3.50 -6.66 19.91
C HIS A 233 -3.19 -5.93 18.59
N LYS A 234 -3.97 -4.89 18.31
CA LYS A 234 -3.84 -4.08 17.08
C LYS A 234 -2.47 -3.41 16.99
N GLU A 235 -1.92 -2.98 18.11
CA GLU A 235 -0.63 -2.30 18.20
C GLU A 235 0.50 -3.21 17.70
N ASP A 236 0.54 -4.47 18.13
CA ASP A 236 1.53 -5.46 17.70
C ASP A 236 1.43 -5.75 16.20
N SER A 237 0.22 -6.02 15.70
CA SER A 237 0.00 -6.32 14.28
C SER A 237 0.30 -5.12 13.37
N ALA A 238 0.01 -3.90 13.80
CA ALA A 238 0.39 -2.68 13.09
C ALA A 238 1.91 -2.45 13.13
N TYR A 239 2.55 -2.64 14.28
CA TYR A 239 4.00 -2.55 14.44
C TYR A 239 4.73 -3.51 13.51
N VAL A 240 4.32 -4.79 13.50
CA VAL A 240 4.86 -5.83 12.62
C VAL A 240 4.76 -5.43 11.15
N GLY A 241 3.59 -4.98 10.69
CA GLY A 241 3.41 -4.58 9.30
C GLY A 241 4.27 -3.38 8.89
N ASN A 242 4.39 -2.37 9.76
CA ASN A 242 5.25 -1.21 9.51
C ASN A 242 6.73 -1.61 9.44
N LEU A 243 7.18 -2.47 10.36
CA LEU A 243 8.57 -2.92 10.40
C LEU A 243 8.92 -3.74 9.17
N ILE A 244 8.05 -4.68 8.78
CA ILE A 244 8.25 -5.48 7.56
C ILE A 244 8.34 -4.57 6.33
N ALA A 245 7.44 -3.60 6.20
CA ALA A 245 7.43 -2.67 5.06
C ALA A 245 8.75 -1.88 4.96
N GLN A 246 9.18 -1.29 6.08
CA GLN A 246 10.41 -0.50 6.13
C GLN A 246 11.65 -1.35 5.88
N TRP A 247 11.75 -2.52 6.52
CA TRP A 247 12.86 -3.44 6.30
C TRP A 247 12.92 -3.94 4.85
N ALA A 248 11.78 -4.32 4.26
CA ALA A 248 11.72 -4.84 2.90
C ALA A 248 12.10 -3.79 1.85
N SER A 249 11.79 -2.51 2.10
CA SER A 249 12.14 -1.38 1.22
C SER A 249 13.64 -1.23 0.96
N ARG A 250 14.49 -1.77 1.85
CA ARG A 250 15.95 -1.75 1.69
C ARG A 250 16.44 -2.72 0.60
N TYR A 251 15.69 -3.79 0.35
CA TYR A 251 16.09 -4.89 -0.54
C TYR A 251 15.32 -4.87 -1.85
N ILE A 252 14.06 -4.44 -1.81
CA ILE A 252 13.21 -4.35 -2.98
C ILE A 252 13.59 -3.08 -3.73
N LYS A 253 14.23 -3.26 -4.88
CA LYS A 253 14.51 -2.15 -5.79
C LYS A 253 13.17 -1.57 -6.23
N LYS A 254 12.92 -0.32 -5.86
CA LYS A 254 11.87 0.46 -6.51
C LYS A 254 12.22 0.47 -7.99
N GLU A 255 11.40 -0.12 -8.83
CA GLU A 255 11.50 0.20 -10.24
C GLU A 255 11.29 1.72 -10.32
N ASP A 256 12.31 2.42 -10.80
CA ASP A 256 12.17 3.82 -11.19
C ASP A 256 11.17 3.80 -12.34
N LYS A 257 9.87 3.85 -12.02
CA LYS A 257 8.83 4.18 -12.99
C LYS A 257 9.36 5.40 -13.72
N LYS A 258 9.52 5.31 -15.04
CA LYS A 258 10.14 6.35 -15.88
C LYS A 258 9.67 7.70 -15.37
N LYS A 259 10.56 8.42 -14.67
CA LYS A 259 10.20 9.72 -14.11
C LYS A 259 9.77 10.57 -15.29
N LEU A 260 8.65 11.29 -15.18
CA LEU A 260 8.36 12.32 -16.16
C LEU A 260 9.61 13.20 -16.27
N THR A 261 10.07 13.44 -17.49
CA THR A 261 11.16 14.36 -17.75
C THR A 261 10.74 15.27 -18.88
N THR A 262 11.16 16.53 -18.81
CA THR A 262 10.88 17.50 -19.86
C THR A 262 11.96 18.58 -19.85
N SER A 263 12.22 19.17 -21.01
CA SER A 263 12.99 20.41 -21.13
C SER A 263 12.12 21.66 -20.97
N LYS A 264 10.80 21.49 -20.81
CA LYS A 264 9.84 22.58 -20.59
C LYS A 264 9.63 22.84 -19.10
N GLN A 265 8.95 23.94 -18.77
CA GLN A 265 8.68 24.30 -17.36
C GLN A 265 7.76 23.29 -16.66
N VAL A 266 6.80 22.72 -17.38
CA VAL A 266 5.83 21.74 -16.86
C VAL A 266 5.67 20.62 -17.87
N VAL A 267 5.53 19.38 -17.38
CA VAL A 267 5.06 18.24 -18.16
C VAL A 267 3.96 17.53 -17.39
N VAL A 268 2.98 17.06 -18.15
CA VAL A 268 1.76 16.45 -17.64
C VAL A 268 1.57 15.13 -18.38
N GLN A 269 1.29 14.05 -17.65
CA GLN A 269 1.04 12.73 -18.21
C GLN A 269 -0.21 12.12 -17.57
N ILE A 270 -1.08 11.60 -18.41
CA ILE A 270 -2.26 10.82 -18.03
C ILE A 270 -2.18 9.45 -18.71
N GLY A 271 -2.56 8.40 -17.98
CA GLY A 271 -2.69 7.04 -18.49
C GLY A 271 -4.08 6.76 -19.08
N ASN A 272 -4.41 5.48 -19.27
CA ASN A 272 -5.70 5.04 -19.82
C ASN A 272 -6.71 4.57 -18.76
N GLU A 273 -6.32 4.47 -17.49
CA GLU A 273 -7.15 3.82 -16.45
C GLU A 273 -8.05 4.78 -15.66
N SER A 274 -7.71 6.08 -15.58
CA SER A 274 -8.45 7.08 -14.79
C SER A 274 -8.08 8.51 -15.19
N LEU A 275 -8.79 9.50 -14.62
CA LEU A 275 -8.45 10.93 -14.76
C LEU A 275 -7.29 11.39 -13.86
N THR A 276 -6.69 10.49 -13.08
CA THR A 276 -5.51 10.82 -12.28
C THR A 276 -4.33 11.13 -13.19
N THR A 277 -3.80 12.34 -13.03
CA THR A 277 -2.79 12.93 -13.89
C THR A 277 -1.51 13.23 -13.10
N SER A 278 -0.38 12.75 -13.58
CA SER A 278 0.95 13.04 -13.03
C SER A 278 1.49 14.34 -13.64
N ILE A 279 1.94 15.26 -12.78
CA ILE A 279 2.50 16.55 -13.19
C ILE A 279 3.92 16.66 -12.64
N LEU A 280 4.85 17.14 -13.47
CA LEU A 280 6.15 17.61 -13.01
C LEU A 280 6.29 19.10 -13.36
N ALA A 281 6.28 19.96 -12.35
CA ALA A 281 6.39 21.41 -12.51
C ALA A 281 7.72 21.90 -11.91
N ALA A 282 8.62 22.42 -12.75
CA ALA A 282 9.97 22.84 -12.35
C ALA A 282 10.74 21.79 -11.51
N GLY A 283 10.57 20.50 -11.84
CA GLY A 283 11.18 19.38 -11.10
C GLY A 283 10.42 18.92 -9.85
N HIS A 284 9.31 19.57 -9.49
CA HIS A 284 8.47 19.17 -8.37
C HIS A 284 7.30 18.30 -8.83
N PRO A 285 7.15 17.07 -8.30
CA PRO A 285 6.04 16.20 -8.64
C PRO A 285 4.75 16.69 -7.97
N LEU A 286 3.66 16.72 -8.75
CA LEU A 286 2.31 17.06 -8.35
C LEU A 286 1.34 16.03 -8.93
N ILE A 287 0.14 15.93 -8.36
CA ILE A 287 -0.96 15.11 -8.87
C ILE A 287 -2.16 16.03 -9.09
N ALA A 288 -2.83 15.88 -10.23
CA ALA A 288 -4.16 16.40 -10.46
C ALA A 288 -5.12 15.22 -10.62
N ASP A 289 -6.34 15.35 -10.15
CA ASP A 289 -7.37 14.33 -10.35
C ASP A 289 -8.75 14.97 -10.30
N GLU A 290 -9.72 14.29 -10.88
CA GLU A 290 -11.12 14.68 -10.75
C GLU A 290 -11.82 13.87 -9.64
N PRO A 291 -12.97 14.34 -9.13
CA PRO A 291 -13.80 13.55 -8.24
C PRO A 291 -14.29 12.24 -8.89
N GLU A 292 -14.60 11.24 -8.05
CA GLU A 292 -15.16 9.96 -8.51
C GLU A 292 -16.46 10.13 -9.31
N SER A 293 -17.25 11.17 -9.03
CA SER A 293 -18.51 11.47 -9.71
C SER A 293 -18.39 11.76 -11.21
N VAL A 294 -17.19 12.10 -11.70
CA VAL A 294 -16.93 12.37 -13.12
C VAL A 294 -15.83 11.46 -13.69
N GLY A 295 -15.49 10.37 -12.98
CA GLY A 295 -14.56 9.34 -13.46
C GLY A 295 -13.10 9.48 -13.02
N GLY A 296 -12.79 10.40 -12.10
CA GLY A 296 -11.48 10.45 -11.44
C GLY A 296 -11.40 9.54 -10.21
N ASN A 297 -10.26 9.56 -9.52
CA ASN A 297 -10.07 8.81 -8.26
C ASN A 297 -9.98 9.70 -7.02
N ASN A 298 -10.13 11.03 -7.17
CA ASN A 298 -9.98 12.00 -6.10
C ASN A 298 -8.62 11.89 -5.36
N PHE A 299 -7.53 11.60 -6.08
CA PHE A 299 -6.16 11.51 -5.52
C PHE A 299 -5.42 12.84 -5.48
N GLY A 300 -5.93 13.86 -6.16
CA GLY A 300 -5.38 15.20 -6.18
C GLY A 300 -6.47 16.24 -6.44
N PRO A 301 -6.13 17.52 -6.31
CA PRO A 301 -7.01 18.63 -6.69
C PRO A 301 -7.43 18.55 -8.17
N ALA A 302 -8.63 19.04 -8.47
CA ALA A 302 -9.08 19.20 -9.85
C ALA A 302 -8.26 20.29 -10.57
N PRO A 303 -8.27 20.34 -11.92
CA PRO A 303 -7.53 21.35 -12.66
C PRO A 303 -7.87 22.79 -12.26
N TYR A 304 -9.14 23.10 -11.97
CA TYR A 304 -9.54 24.42 -11.48
C TYR A 304 -9.02 24.69 -10.06
N ASP A 305 -8.97 23.69 -9.18
CA ASP A 305 -8.39 23.85 -7.84
C ASP A 305 -6.89 24.16 -7.91
N LEU A 306 -6.17 23.56 -8.87
CA LEU A 306 -4.77 23.90 -9.14
C LEU A 306 -4.61 25.32 -9.68
N LEU A 307 -5.51 25.76 -10.56
CA LEU A 307 -5.53 27.14 -11.04
C LEU A 307 -5.77 28.12 -9.90
N LEU A 308 -6.77 27.88 -9.05
CA LEU A 308 -7.05 28.69 -7.86
C LEU A 308 -5.86 28.67 -6.89
N SER A 309 -5.26 27.51 -6.66
CA SER A 309 -4.06 27.38 -5.82
C SER A 309 -2.91 28.26 -6.34
N SER A 310 -2.71 28.30 -7.66
CA SER A 310 -1.69 29.16 -8.27
C SER A 310 -1.96 30.66 -8.06
N LEU A 311 -3.22 31.08 -8.18
CA LEU A 311 -3.65 32.47 -7.94
C LEU A 311 -3.50 32.84 -6.45
N GLY A 312 -3.94 31.96 -5.55
CA GLY A 312 -3.85 32.16 -4.10
C GLY A 312 -2.40 32.28 -3.63
N ALA A 313 -1.54 31.34 -4.07
CA ALA A 313 -0.12 31.36 -3.76
C ALA A 313 0.56 32.64 -4.26
N CYS A 314 0.31 33.03 -5.52
CA CYS A 314 0.89 34.25 -6.11
C CYS A 314 0.43 35.52 -5.37
N THR A 315 -0.84 35.57 -4.96
CA THR A 315 -1.40 36.67 -4.17
C THR A 315 -0.73 36.77 -2.80
N ALA A 316 -0.70 35.67 -2.04
CA ALA A 316 -0.10 35.64 -0.71
C ALA A 316 1.40 36.01 -0.73
N MET A 317 2.15 35.49 -1.70
CA MET A 317 3.56 35.84 -1.91
C MET A 317 3.75 37.33 -2.21
N THR A 318 2.89 37.90 -3.06
CA THR A 318 2.94 39.34 -3.42
C THR A 318 2.67 40.23 -2.21
N LEU A 319 1.67 39.91 -1.40
CA LEU A 319 1.34 40.64 -0.18
C LEU A 319 2.47 40.57 0.84
N ARG A 320 3.04 39.38 1.05
CA ARG A 320 4.20 39.16 1.91
C ARG A 320 5.41 40.00 1.45
N LEU A 321 5.72 39.96 0.15
CA LEU A 321 6.84 40.71 -0.41
C LEU A 321 6.66 42.22 -0.20
N TYR A 322 5.45 42.73 -0.42
CA TYR A 322 5.14 44.15 -0.24
C TYR A 322 5.22 44.58 1.22
N ALA A 323 4.64 43.82 2.15
CA ALA A 323 4.70 44.10 3.58
C ALA A 323 6.16 44.10 4.08
N ASN A 324 6.98 43.14 3.65
CA ASN A 324 8.41 43.09 3.98
C ASN A 324 9.15 44.34 3.48
N LEU A 325 8.90 44.76 2.23
CA LEU A 325 9.50 45.97 1.65
C LEU A 325 9.13 47.23 2.46
N LYS A 326 7.89 47.31 2.95
CA LYS A 326 7.39 48.41 3.77
C LYS A 326 7.69 48.27 5.26
N LYS A 327 8.27 47.13 5.67
CA LYS A 327 8.50 46.77 7.08
C LYS A 327 7.22 46.80 7.93
N TRP A 328 6.10 46.39 7.36
CA TRP A 328 4.82 46.29 8.06
C TRP A 328 4.70 44.98 8.82
N ASP A 329 4.01 45.00 9.97
CA ASP A 329 3.88 43.84 10.85
C ASP A 329 2.79 42.85 10.41
N LEU A 330 2.87 42.38 9.17
CA LEU A 330 2.03 41.31 8.67
C LEU A 330 2.58 39.97 9.16
N LYS A 331 1.84 39.22 9.97
CA LYS A 331 2.25 37.90 10.48
C LYS A 331 1.85 36.78 9.54
N GLU A 332 0.63 36.81 9.02
CA GLU A 332 0.09 35.75 8.16
C GLU A 332 -0.90 36.32 7.14
N VAL A 333 -0.99 35.64 5.99
CA VAL A 333 -1.91 35.94 4.89
C VAL A 333 -2.64 34.66 4.55
N ILE A 334 -3.96 34.65 4.66
CA ILE A 334 -4.81 33.53 4.28
C ILE A 334 -5.67 33.98 3.10
N VAL A 335 -5.69 33.18 2.02
CA VAL A 335 -6.44 33.51 0.81
C VAL A 335 -7.42 32.39 0.52
N HIS A 336 -8.71 32.70 0.57
CA HIS A 336 -9.80 31.79 0.24
C HIS A 336 -10.27 32.06 -1.18
N LEU A 337 -10.35 31.02 -1.99
CA LEU A 337 -10.75 31.11 -3.39
C LEU A 337 -11.88 30.14 -3.69
N THR A 338 -12.79 30.57 -4.56
CA THR A 338 -13.87 29.73 -5.06
C THR A 338 -14.10 30.06 -6.52
N HIS A 339 -14.27 29.04 -7.35
CA HIS A 339 -14.65 29.17 -8.77
C HIS A 339 -16.11 28.78 -8.94
N GLY A 340 -16.82 29.55 -9.76
CA GLY A 340 -18.20 29.31 -10.15
C GLY A 340 -18.50 29.89 -11.52
N LYS A 341 -19.75 29.75 -11.96
CA LYS A 341 -20.24 30.33 -13.23
C LYS A 341 -21.34 31.34 -12.93
N ASP A 342 -21.17 32.58 -13.37
CA ASP A 342 -22.11 33.68 -13.10
C ASP A 342 -22.65 34.31 -14.40
N TYR A 343 -23.76 35.05 -14.29
CA TYR A 343 -24.42 35.77 -15.38
C TYR A 343 -23.99 37.25 -15.39
N ILE A 344 -23.79 37.82 -16.58
CA ILE A 344 -23.58 39.27 -16.71
C ILE A 344 -24.89 39.99 -16.41
N LYS A 345 -24.91 40.93 -15.45
CA LYS A 345 -26.06 41.83 -15.22
C LYS A 345 -26.05 43.09 -16.11
N ASP A 346 -24.87 43.53 -16.57
CA ASP A 346 -24.69 44.80 -17.29
C ASP A 346 -24.00 44.64 -18.66
N CYS A 347 -24.50 43.77 -19.54
CA CYS A 347 -24.12 43.82 -20.96
C CYS A 347 -25.24 44.48 -21.74
N MET A 348 -25.11 45.77 -22.04
CA MET A 348 -26.05 46.51 -22.91
C MET A 348 -25.91 46.13 -24.41
N GLU A 349 -24.92 45.31 -24.78
CA GLU A 349 -24.69 44.87 -26.17
C GLU A 349 -24.29 43.38 -26.24
N CYS A 350 -25.09 42.50 -25.64
CA CYS A 350 -24.94 41.06 -25.83
C CYS A 350 -26.18 40.52 -26.52
N ASP A 351 -26.22 40.63 -27.85
CA ASP A 351 -27.08 39.77 -28.65
C ASP A 351 -26.56 38.32 -28.53
N GLU A 352 -27.51 37.42 -28.32
CA GLU A 352 -27.39 35.97 -28.15
C GLU A 352 -27.22 35.43 -26.71
N LYS A 353 -28.30 34.78 -26.28
CA LYS A 353 -28.45 33.94 -25.09
C LYS A 353 -27.27 32.96 -24.94
N LYS A 354 -26.58 33.01 -23.78
CA LYS A 354 -25.71 31.97 -23.13
C LYS A 354 -24.19 32.26 -23.07
N SER A 355 -23.74 33.29 -22.37
CA SER A 355 -22.36 33.31 -21.83
C SER A 355 -22.39 33.41 -20.32
N LYS A 356 -22.43 32.24 -19.64
CA LYS A 356 -22.00 32.19 -18.24
C LYS A 356 -20.49 32.44 -18.23
N ILE A 357 -20.04 33.48 -17.54
CA ILE A 357 -18.61 33.75 -17.40
C ILE A 357 -18.08 32.98 -16.19
N ASP A 358 -16.87 32.46 -16.29
CA ASP A 358 -16.15 31.94 -15.14
C ASP A 358 -15.88 33.07 -14.13
N HIS A 359 -16.37 32.89 -12.91
CA HIS A 359 -16.23 33.84 -11.82
C HIS A 359 -15.37 33.23 -10.72
N ILE A 360 -14.33 33.96 -10.28
CA ILE A 360 -13.48 33.57 -9.16
C ILE A 360 -13.66 34.58 -8.03
N THR A 361 -14.13 34.11 -6.89
CA THR A 361 -14.24 34.93 -5.66
C THR A 361 -12.98 34.74 -4.82
N LYS A 362 -12.37 35.84 -4.38
CA LYS A 362 -11.15 35.87 -3.56
C LYS A 362 -11.39 36.64 -2.26
N ASN A 363 -11.33 35.95 -1.12
CA ASN A 363 -11.40 36.57 0.21
C ASN A 363 -10.02 36.48 0.87
N ILE A 364 -9.54 37.57 1.48
CA ILE A 364 -8.19 37.66 2.04
C ILE A 364 -8.26 38.04 3.51
N GLU A 365 -7.64 37.23 4.36
CA GLU A 365 -7.45 37.50 5.78
C GLU A 365 -6.00 37.93 6.01
N LEU A 366 -5.82 39.04 6.72
CA LEU A 366 -4.53 39.62 7.07
C LEU A 366 -4.38 39.63 8.59
N ILE A 367 -3.44 38.83 9.09
CA ILE A 367 -3.19 38.71 10.54
C ILE A 367 -1.89 39.47 10.84
N GLY A 368 -1.95 40.44 11.76
CA GLY A 368 -0.81 41.28 12.13
C GLY A 368 -1.21 42.62 12.73
N ASP A 369 -0.23 43.37 13.26
CA ASP A 369 -0.44 44.73 13.75
C ASP A 369 -0.42 45.72 12.58
N LEU A 370 -1.58 45.85 11.93
CA LEU A 370 -1.78 46.65 10.73
C LEU A 370 -2.91 47.66 10.94
N ASP A 371 -2.66 48.91 10.58
CA ASP A 371 -3.70 49.94 10.54
C ASP A 371 -4.62 49.77 9.32
N GLU A 372 -5.76 50.45 9.31
CA GLU A 372 -6.76 50.35 8.24
C GLU A 372 -6.23 50.83 6.88
N ALA A 373 -5.32 51.81 6.86
CA ALA A 373 -4.72 52.29 5.61
C ALA A 373 -3.77 51.23 5.01
N GLN A 374 -3.02 50.53 5.86
CA GLN A 374 -2.17 49.41 5.47
C GLN A 374 -2.99 48.24 4.95
N LYS A 375 -4.08 47.87 5.63
CA LYS A 375 -5.00 46.80 5.17
C LYS A 375 -5.61 47.14 3.81
N LYS A 376 -6.16 48.36 3.66
CA LYS A 376 -6.72 48.82 2.38
C LYS A 376 -5.66 48.79 1.27
N ARG A 377 -4.44 49.23 1.58
CA ARG A 377 -3.34 49.20 0.62
C ARG A 377 -2.94 47.78 0.24
N LEU A 378 -2.88 46.84 1.20
CA LEU A 378 -2.62 45.43 0.92
C LEU A 378 -3.70 44.85 0.01
N LEU A 379 -4.98 45.16 0.24
CA LEU A 379 -6.05 44.73 -0.65
C LEU A 379 -5.84 45.22 -2.10
N GLU A 380 -5.46 46.48 -2.31
CA GLU A 380 -5.11 47.01 -3.65
C GLU A 380 -3.89 46.32 -4.28
N ILE A 381 -2.95 45.82 -3.46
CA ILE A 381 -1.77 45.09 -3.93
C ILE A 381 -2.11 43.63 -4.26
N ALA A 382 -3.15 43.05 -3.65
CA ALA A 382 -3.58 41.68 -3.89
C ALA A 382 -3.98 41.40 -5.35
N ASP A 383 -4.39 42.44 -6.08
CA ASP A 383 -4.77 42.38 -7.50
C ASP A 383 -3.59 42.70 -8.44
N LYS A 384 -2.37 42.82 -7.90
CA LYS A 384 -1.17 43.12 -8.70
C LYS A 384 -0.24 41.92 -8.86
N CYS A 385 -0.61 40.76 -8.33
CA CYS A 385 0.20 39.56 -8.47
C CYS A 385 0.25 39.12 -9.96
N PRO A 386 1.38 38.58 -10.44
CA PRO A 386 1.53 38.18 -11.83
C PRO A 386 0.42 37.26 -12.36
N VAL A 387 0.02 36.24 -11.60
CA VAL A 387 -1.04 35.29 -12.02
C VAL A 387 -2.39 36.00 -12.17
N HIS A 388 -2.74 36.92 -11.27
CA HIS A 388 -3.96 37.72 -11.40
C HIS A 388 -3.93 38.55 -12.69
N LYS A 389 -2.81 39.21 -12.99
CA LYS A 389 -2.66 39.99 -14.24
C LYS A 389 -2.83 39.11 -15.48
N THR A 390 -2.27 37.90 -15.47
CA THR A 390 -2.43 36.94 -16.57
C THR A 390 -3.90 36.54 -16.77
N LEU A 391 -4.68 36.34 -15.70
CA LEU A 391 -6.10 35.99 -15.79
C LEU A 391 -6.99 37.14 -16.31
N HIS A 392 -6.55 38.39 -16.14
CA HIS A 392 -7.26 39.58 -16.62
C HIS A 392 -6.75 40.10 -17.98
N GLN A 393 -5.81 39.40 -18.61
CA GLN A 393 -5.27 39.73 -19.91
C GLN A 393 -5.60 38.63 -20.93
N SER A 394 -5.57 38.98 -22.22
CA SER A 394 -5.72 37.99 -23.28
C SER A 394 -4.48 37.09 -23.33
N VAL A 395 -4.65 35.81 -23.02
CA VAL A 395 -3.60 34.78 -23.12
C VAL A 395 -3.78 33.99 -24.41
N VAL A 396 -2.73 33.92 -25.22
CA VAL A 396 -2.71 33.10 -26.44
C VAL A 396 -2.13 31.73 -26.11
N VAL A 397 -2.91 30.67 -26.32
CA VAL A 397 -2.48 29.26 -26.19
C VAL A 397 -2.35 28.65 -27.57
N THR A 398 -1.15 28.23 -27.95
CA THR A 398 -0.88 27.57 -29.24
C THR A 398 -0.65 26.08 -29.02
N SER A 399 -1.34 25.23 -29.79
CA SER A 399 -1.23 23.77 -29.69
C SER A 399 -0.54 23.19 -30.92
N SER A 400 0.37 22.25 -30.71
CA SER A 400 1.02 21.47 -31.77
C SER A 400 1.16 20.02 -31.35
N LEU A 401 0.92 19.07 -32.26
CA LEU A 401 1.17 17.66 -32.03
C LEU A 401 2.66 17.33 -32.24
N ILE A 402 3.25 16.62 -31.29
CA ILE A 402 4.59 16.03 -31.42
C ILE A 402 4.35 14.54 -31.69
N VAL A 403 4.76 14.06 -32.87
CA VAL A 403 4.71 12.62 -33.18
C VAL A 403 5.92 11.98 -32.52
N SER A 404 5.68 11.00 -31.66
CA SER A 404 6.68 10.25 -30.90
C SER A 404 7.22 9.04 -31.66
#